data_AF-A0A9L0JU01-F1
#
_entry.id   AF-A0A9L0JU01-F1
#
_cell.length_a   1.000
_cell.length_b   1.000
_cell.length_c   1.000
_cell.angle_alpha   90.00
_cell.angle_beta   90.00
_cell.angle_gamma   90.00
#
_symmetry.space_group_name_H-M   'P 1'
#
loop_
_entity.id
_entity.type
_entity.pdbx_description
1 polymer ?
#
loop_
_entity_poly.entity_id
_entity_poly.type
_entity_poly.pdbx_seq_one_letter_code
_entity_poly.pdbx_strand_id
1 'polypeptide(L)'
;MRSSDCRAAWRPWLAMTAGSGTSWSSWMTGPSSRCQASGQQVGGPAYLPLVPGLTAPLSGAQESQLLAPLGPPGPLTPPQWDEDQQLGGLKELLSQLSGLLLDKGGHPRVLAEAADLGHVDYRNLTFDPDSANHYLHLSRQDQQVKHHRKPRGPAGPDSFQLWQVQCAQSFQAGRHYWEVRTSNHSVTLGVTYPELMRHKLGPQTDNIGRGSSSWGLCIQEDGAQAWHNGEAQRLPGVSGKLLGVDLDLASGCLTFYSLDPETQPLHTFHAVFTRPLYPVFWLLEGRTLTLCHRPEAKLPPGLQEDASGLS
;
A
#
# COMPACT_ATOMS: atom_id res chain seq x y z
N MET A 1 -15.07 -12.93 32.27
CA MET A 1 -15.81 -11.65 32.35
C MET A 1 -14.79 -10.58 32.74
N ARG A 2 -14.46 -9.54 31.99
CA ARG A 2 -15.18 -8.77 30.96
C ARG A 2 -14.22 -8.44 29.80
N SER A 3 -14.72 -8.56 28.57
CA SER A 3 -14.11 -8.00 27.37
C SER A 3 -14.41 -6.50 27.35
N SER A 4 -13.40 -5.65 27.26
CA SER A 4 -13.57 -4.23 27.02
C SER A 4 -13.36 -3.97 25.53
N ASP A 5 -14.49 -3.80 24.84
CA ASP A 5 -14.63 -3.31 23.47
C ASP A 5 -13.89 -1.99 23.29
N CYS A 6 -12.84 -1.98 22.46
CA CYS A 6 -12.26 -0.75 21.94
C CYS A 6 -12.75 -0.55 20.49
N ARG A 7 -13.97 -0.02 20.35
CA ARG A 7 -14.45 0.55 19.08
C ARG A 7 -13.76 1.90 18.86
N ALA A 8 -12.66 1.90 18.12
CA ALA A 8 -12.19 3.11 17.47
C ALA A 8 -12.87 3.19 16.10
N ALA A 9 -13.90 4.02 16.00
CA ALA A 9 -14.60 4.30 14.76
C ALA A 9 -13.64 5.00 13.78
N TRP A 10 -13.27 4.31 12.70
CA TRP A 10 -12.66 4.93 11.53
C TRP A 10 -13.78 5.46 10.64
N ARG A 11 -13.76 6.77 10.33
CA ARG A 11 -14.58 7.37 9.28
C ARG A 11 -13.68 7.89 8.18
N PRO A 12 -13.93 7.56 6.89
CA PRO A 12 -13.32 8.27 5.78
C PRO A 12 -13.92 9.68 5.69
N TRP A 13 -13.07 10.69 5.49
CA TRP A 13 -13.53 12.05 5.19
C TRP A 13 -14.13 12.09 3.78
N LEU A 14 -15.37 12.56 3.68
CA LEU A 14 -15.99 13.04 2.45
C LEU A 14 -15.50 14.47 2.17
N ALA A 15 -15.11 14.72 0.92
CA ALA A 15 -14.73 16.03 0.44
C ALA A 15 -15.91 17.02 0.54
N MET A 16 -15.62 18.21 1.06
CA MET A 16 -16.55 19.34 1.10
C MET A 16 -16.78 19.89 -0.31
N THR A 17 -18.05 20.09 -0.67
CA THR A 17 -18.46 21.06 -1.69
C THR A 17 -19.21 22.19 -1.00
N ALA A 18 -18.98 23.41 -1.48
CA ALA A 18 -19.46 24.65 -0.92
C ALA A 18 -21.00 24.79 -1.03
N GLY A 19 -21.61 25.36 0.00
CA GLY A 19 -23.03 25.72 0.01
C GLY A 19 -23.36 26.61 1.22
N SER A 20 -23.75 27.84 0.92
CA SER A 20 -24.12 28.96 1.79
C SER A 20 -25.15 28.65 2.90
N GLY A 21 -25.07 29.40 4.01
CA GLY A 21 -26.28 29.93 4.65
C GLY A 21 -26.52 29.55 6.12
N THR A 22 -26.26 30.54 6.99
CA THR A 22 -27.06 30.95 8.17
C THR A 22 -27.33 30.01 9.36
N SER A 23 -27.03 30.60 10.52
CA SER A 23 -27.75 30.55 11.81
C SER A 23 -27.46 29.40 12.77
N TRP A 24 -26.92 29.77 13.94
CA TRP A 24 -26.74 28.91 15.11
C TRP A 24 -27.64 29.40 16.25
N SER A 25 -28.48 28.51 16.78
CA SER A 25 -29.04 28.66 18.14
C SER A 25 -29.50 27.33 18.73
N SER A 26 -28.90 26.99 19.88
CA SER A 26 -29.49 26.39 21.09
C SER A 26 -30.08 24.96 21.05
N TRP A 27 -29.63 24.05 21.92
CA TRP A 27 -30.12 23.84 23.31
C TRP A 27 -29.42 22.62 23.98
N MET A 28 -29.02 22.81 25.27
CA MET A 28 -29.11 21.95 26.48
C MET A 28 -28.82 20.41 26.43
N THR A 29 -28.28 19.70 27.44
CA THR A 29 -27.72 19.92 28.79
C THR A 29 -27.21 18.56 29.32
N GLY A 30 -26.02 18.55 29.94
CA GLY A 30 -25.62 17.72 31.10
C GLY A 30 -25.29 16.21 30.92
N PRO A 31 -24.66 15.55 31.93
CA PRO A 31 -24.26 16.06 33.24
C PRO A 31 -22.74 16.02 33.55
N SER A 32 -22.44 16.84 34.54
CA SER A 32 -21.22 17.06 35.32
C SER A 32 -20.58 15.79 35.91
N SER A 33 -19.24 15.74 35.87
CA SER A 33 -18.44 15.11 36.93
C SER A 33 -17.29 16.04 37.33
N ARG A 34 -17.23 16.23 38.64
CA ARG A 34 -16.52 17.25 39.40
C ARG A 34 -15.16 16.68 39.78
N CYS A 35 -14.06 17.32 39.38
CA CYS A 35 -12.74 17.12 39.99
C CYS A 35 -12.16 18.47 40.40
N GLN A 36 -11.61 18.49 41.61
CA GLN A 36 -11.29 19.65 42.42
C GLN A 36 -10.16 20.51 41.83
N ALA A 37 -10.34 21.83 41.96
CA ALA A 37 -9.32 22.83 41.73
C ALA A 37 -8.37 22.91 42.94
N SER A 38 -7.07 22.85 42.67
CA SER A 38 -6.04 23.48 43.49
C SER A 38 -5.85 24.91 42.98
N GLY A 39 -6.13 25.89 43.84
CA GLY A 39 -5.92 27.29 43.54
C GLY A 39 -4.46 27.70 43.71
N GLN A 40 -3.97 28.54 42.80
CA GLN A 40 -2.97 29.55 43.13
C GLN A 40 -3.10 30.74 42.18
N GLN A 41 -3.23 31.94 42.77
CA GLN A 41 -3.31 33.26 42.14
C GLN A 41 -2.11 33.54 41.22
N VAL A 42 -2.34 34.00 39.99
CA VAL A 42 -2.42 35.41 39.54
C VAL A 42 -1.15 36.22 39.81
N GLY A 43 -0.38 36.45 38.74
CA GLY A 43 0.57 37.55 38.57
C GLY A 43 0.65 37.86 37.06
N GLY A 44 0.05 38.97 36.64
CA GLY A 44 -0.15 39.31 35.22
C GLY A 44 1.12 39.76 34.48
N PRO A 45 1.12 39.75 33.13
CA PRO A 45 2.21 40.29 32.34
C PRO A 45 2.05 41.79 32.09
N ALA A 46 3.20 42.47 32.08
CA ALA A 46 3.35 43.89 31.82
C ALA A 46 3.08 44.28 30.35
N TYR A 47 2.62 45.52 30.21
CA TYR A 47 2.22 46.22 29.00
C TYR A 47 3.33 46.34 27.93
N LEU A 48 2.94 46.17 26.66
CA LEU A 48 3.62 46.75 25.50
C LEU A 48 2.67 47.78 24.86
N PRO A 49 3.13 48.99 24.45
CA PRO A 49 2.27 49.95 23.80
C PRO A 49 2.21 49.72 22.28
N LEU A 50 1.00 49.81 21.75
CA LEU A 50 0.70 50.08 20.33
C LEU A 50 1.06 51.53 20.00
N VAL A 51 1.63 51.75 18.81
CA VAL A 51 1.66 53.07 18.15
C VAL A 51 0.92 52.93 16.81
N PRO A 52 -0.10 53.78 16.52
CA PRO A 52 -0.86 53.71 15.28
C PRO A 52 -0.41 54.77 14.25
N GLY A 53 -0.53 54.39 12.97
CA GLY A 53 -1.08 55.27 11.94
C GLY A 53 -0.09 56.13 11.10
N LEU A 54 -0.32 56.08 9.79
CA LEU A 54 -0.35 57.16 8.78
C LEU A 54 0.25 56.63 7.46
N THR A 55 -0.59 56.14 6.53
CA THR A 55 -1.16 56.87 5.38
C THR A 55 -0.10 57.39 4.39
N ALA A 56 -0.20 56.87 3.17
CA ALA A 56 0.52 57.29 1.97
C ALA A 56 0.35 58.79 1.64
N PRO A 57 1.14 59.29 0.67
CA PRO A 57 0.48 59.53 -0.62
C PRO A 57 1.31 59.17 -1.86
N LEU A 58 0.56 59.09 -2.95
CA LEU A 58 0.90 58.85 -4.35
C LEU A 58 1.82 59.93 -4.95
N SER A 59 2.69 59.54 -5.88
CA SER A 59 2.86 60.20 -7.20
C SER A 59 3.93 59.47 -8.03
N GLY A 60 3.76 59.44 -9.35
CA GLY A 60 4.81 59.01 -10.29
C GLY A 60 4.31 58.13 -11.43
N ALA A 61 3.49 58.70 -12.31
CA ALA A 61 3.17 58.11 -13.60
C ALA A 61 4.40 58.15 -14.52
N GLN A 62 4.66 57.07 -15.26
CA GLN A 62 5.26 57.16 -16.59
C GLN A 62 4.75 56.02 -17.47
N GLU A 63 3.93 56.39 -18.45
CA GLU A 63 3.47 55.56 -19.56
C GLU A 63 4.64 55.02 -20.38
N SER A 64 4.54 53.75 -20.77
CA SER A 64 5.19 53.25 -22.00
C SER A 64 4.26 52.24 -22.66
N GLN A 65 3.50 52.77 -23.60
CA GLN A 65 3.08 52.18 -24.87
C GLN A 65 2.43 50.78 -24.85
N LEU A 66 1.10 50.84 -24.91
CA LEU A 66 0.18 49.80 -25.33
C LEU A 66 0.55 49.22 -26.71
N LEU A 67 0.91 47.93 -26.74
CA LEU A 67 0.73 47.07 -27.91
C LEU A 67 -0.67 46.46 -27.84
N ALA A 68 -1.41 46.53 -28.94
CA ALA A 68 -2.80 46.09 -29.06
C ALA A 68 -3.00 44.61 -28.67
N PRO A 69 -4.20 44.21 -28.21
CA PRO A 69 -4.48 42.81 -27.91
C PRO A 69 -4.49 42.01 -29.22
N LEU A 70 -3.63 40.99 -29.29
CA LEU A 70 -3.72 39.95 -30.31
C LEU A 70 -5.10 39.30 -30.18
N GLY A 71 -5.83 39.22 -31.31
CA GLY A 71 -7.13 38.56 -31.38
C GLY A 71 -7.07 37.09 -30.95
N PRO A 72 -8.23 36.46 -30.71
CA PRO A 72 -8.27 35.09 -30.20
C PRO A 72 -7.52 34.15 -31.16
N PRO A 73 -6.78 33.16 -30.64
CA PRO A 73 -6.14 32.17 -31.48
C PRO A 73 -7.22 31.44 -32.29
N GLY A 74 -7.04 31.39 -33.61
CA GLY A 74 -7.89 30.61 -34.50
C GLY A 74 -7.92 29.14 -34.07
N PRO A 75 -8.98 28.39 -34.43
CA PRO A 75 -9.12 27.02 -33.97
C PRO A 75 -7.94 26.18 -34.45
N LEU A 76 -7.17 25.66 -33.48
CA LEU A 76 -6.20 24.61 -33.74
C LEU A 76 -7.00 23.37 -34.13
N THR A 77 -6.98 23.01 -35.41
CA THR A 77 -7.41 21.68 -35.85
C THR A 77 -6.53 20.65 -35.15
N PRO A 78 -7.10 19.74 -34.32
CA PRO A 78 -6.36 18.60 -33.80
C PRO A 78 -5.80 17.78 -34.96
N PRO A 79 -4.71 17.01 -34.78
CA PRO A 79 -4.31 16.03 -35.77
C PRO A 79 -5.53 15.17 -36.07
N GLN A 80 -5.92 15.06 -37.34
CA GLN A 80 -7.01 14.19 -37.75
C GLN A 80 -6.66 12.76 -37.35
N TRP A 81 -7.24 12.34 -36.24
CA TRP A 81 -7.17 11.00 -35.72
C TRP A 81 -8.10 10.16 -36.59
N ASP A 82 -7.51 9.47 -37.57
CA ASP A 82 -8.26 8.61 -38.47
C ASP A 82 -8.50 7.27 -37.77
N GLU A 83 -9.64 7.18 -37.06
CA GLU A 83 -10.04 6.02 -36.26
C GLU A 83 -10.03 4.73 -37.09
N ASP A 84 -10.38 4.82 -38.38
CA ASP A 84 -10.49 3.68 -39.28
C ASP A 84 -9.14 3.07 -39.65
N GLN A 85 -8.07 3.89 -39.76
CA GLN A 85 -6.73 3.40 -40.09
C GLN A 85 -6.04 2.73 -38.89
N GLN A 86 -6.28 3.23 -37.67
CA GLN A 86 -5.76 2.64 -36.42
C GLN A 86 -6.53 1.37 -36.02
N LEU A 87 -7.86 1.38 -36.18
CA LEU A 87 -8.70 0.20 -35.92
C LEU A 87 -8.46 -0.91 -36.95
N GLY A 88 -8.13 -0.58 -38.20
CA GLY A 88 -7.77 -1.55 -39.23
C GLY A 88 -6.54 -2.38 -38.86
N GLY A 89 -5.47 -1.72 -38.38
CA GLY A 89 -4.25 -2.41 -37.93
C GLY A 89 -4.48 -3.29 -36.70
N LEU A 90 -5.32 -2.83 -35.76
CA LEU A 90 -5.66 -3.61 -34.56
C LEU A 90 -6.55 -4.82 -34.87
N LYS A 91 -7.53 -4.66 -35.78
CA LYS A 91 -8.39 -5.76 -36.24
C LYS A 91 -7.60 -6.81 -37.02
N GLU A 92 -6.65 -6.38 -37.83
CA GLU A 92 -5.76 -7.29 -38.57
C GLU A 92 -4.86 -8.09 -37.62
N LEU A 93 -4.28 -7.43 -36.61
CA LEU A 93 -3.51 -8.12 -35.57
C LEU A 93 -4.36 -9.08 -34.72
N LEU A 94 -5.58 -8.69 -34.37
CA LEU A 94 -6.53 -9.57 -33.67
C LEU A 94 -6.96 -10.77 -34.52
N SER A 95 -7.14 -10.56 -35.83
CA SER A 95 -7.46 -11.63 -36.78
C SER A 95 -6.31 -12.61 -36.92
N GLN A 96 -5.07 -12.12 -37.03
CA GLN A 96 -3.86 -12.94 -37.10
C GLN A 96 -3.63 -13.76 -35.81
N LEU A 97 -3.88 -13.15 -34.64
CA LEU A 97 -3.83 -13.85 -33.37
C LEU A 97 -4.95 -14.90 -33.25
N SER A 98 -6.15 -14.60 -33.75
CA SER A 98 -7.27 -15.57 -33.76
C SER A 98 -7.00 -16.78 -34.66
N GLY A 99 -6.35 -16.56 -35.82
CA GLY A 99 -5.95 -17.63 -36.73
C GLY A 99 -4.90 -18.56 -36.11
N LEU A 100 -3.93 -18.00 -35.38
CA LEU A 100 -2.91 -18.78 -34.66
C LEU A 100 -3.48 -19.60 -33.50
N LEU A 101 -4.56 -19.12 -32.87
CA LEU A 101 -5.27 -19.82 -31.80
C LEU A 101 -6.21 -20.94 -32.30
N LEU A 102 -6.70 -20.84 -33.55
CA LEU A 102 -7.65 -21.80 -34.12
C LEU A 102 -7.01 -22.92 -34.97
N ASP A 103 -5.76 -22.75 -35.42
CA ASP A 103 -5.02 -23.78 -36.18
C ASP A 103 -4.44 -24.90 -35.28
N LYS A 104 -4.59 -24.77 -33.97
CA LYS A 104 -4.17 -25.77 -32.96
C LYS A 104 -5.39 -26.39 -32.26
N GLY A 105 -6.39 -26.81 -33.04
CA GLY A 105 -7.58 -27.49 -32.54
C GLY A 105 -7.63 -28.98 -32.92
N GLY A 106 -7.17 -29.85 -32.01
CA GLY A 106 -7.24 -31.32 -32.17
C GLY A 106 -7.44 -32.07 -30.85
N HIS A 107 -8.54 -31.77 -30.14
CA HIS A 107 -9.39 -32.54 -29.19
C HIS A 107 -8.85 -33.69 -28.27
N PRO A 108 -9.59 -34.04 -27.19
CA PRO A 108 -9.22 -33.78 -25.80
C PRO A 108 -8.80 -35.06 -25.05
N ARG A 109 -7.77 -34.98 -24.21
CA ARG A 109 -7.59 -35.99 -23.16
C ARG A 109 -6.94 -35.38 -21.92
N VAL A 110 -7.79 -35.26 -20.91
CA VAL A 110 -7.47 -34.96 -19.51
C VAL A 110 -6.32 -35.84 -19.03
N LEU A 111 -5.15 -35.23 -18.83
CA LEU A 111 -4.19 -35.37 -17.73
C LEU A 111 -2.80 -34.94 -18.20
N ALA A 112 -2.19 -34.04 -17.41
CA ALA A 112 -0.77 -33.66 -17.46
C ALA A 112 -0.33 -32.59 -18.47
N GLU A 113 -1.03 -31.46 -18.52
CA GLU A 113 -0.46 -30.19 -19.02
C GLU A 113 -0.28 -29.18 -17.87
N ALA A 114 0.27 -29.66 -16.76
CA ALA A 114 0.73 -28.85 -15.63
C ALA A 114 2.21 -28.45 -15.78
N ALA A 115 2.69 -28.22 -17.00
CA ALA A 115 4.11 -28.04 -17.29
C ALA A 115 4.45 -26.82 -18.17
N ASP A 116 3.53 -25.85 -18.34
CA ASP A 116 3.86 -24.57 -18.99
C ASP A 116 3.41 -23.32 -18.20
N LEU A 117 2.88 -23.51 -16.98
CA LEU A 117 2.89 -22.46 -15.97
C LEU A 117 4.28 -22.48 -15.34
N GLY A 118 5.18 -21.61 -15.81
CA GLY A 118 6.54 -21.49 -15.31
C GLY A 118 6.59 -21.67 -13.79
N HIS A 119 7.47 -22.57 -13.33
CA HIS A 119 7.61 -22.98 -11.94
C HIS A 119 7.51 -21.78 -11.00
N VAL A 120 6.35 -21.61 -10.37
CA VAL A 120 6.12 -20.52 -9.41
C VAL A 120 7.06 -20.77 -8.24
N ASP A 121 8.09 -19.94 -8.12
CA ASP A 121 9.17 -20.14 -7.15
C ASP A 121 8.69 -19.72 -5.76
N TYR A 122 8.30 -20.72 -4.95
CA TYR A 122 7.84 -20.51 -3.59
C TYR A 122 8.99 -20.03 -2.70
N ARG A 123 8.81 -18.90 -2.02
CA ARG A 123 9.83 -18.27 -1.17
C ARG A 123 9.52 -18.44 0.31
N ASN A 124 10.42 -19.08 1.02
CA ASN A 124 10.42 -19.13 2.47
C ASN A 124 10.99 -17.81 3.02
N LEU A 125 10.09 -16.89 3.38
CA LEU A 125 10.45 -15.54 3.85
C LEU A 125 10.69 -15.47 5.35
N THR A 126 11.47 -14.49 5.80
CA THR A 126 11.60 -14.13 7.22
C THR A 126 11.45 -12.64 7.38
N PHE A 127 10.86 -12.21 8.49
CA PHE A 127 10.84 -10.81 8.88
C PHE A 127 12.26 -10.34 9.21
N ASP A 128 12.56 -9.10 8.85
CA ASP A 128 13.81 -8.41 9.20
C ASP A 128 13.68 -7.79 10.61
N PRO A 129 14.40 -8.29 11.62
CA PRO A 129 14.33 -7.78 12.98
C PRO A 129 14.77 -6.33 13.13
N ASP A 130 15.65 -5.84 12.27
CA ASP A 130 16.19 -4.48 12.34
C ASP A 130 15.17 -3.46 11.81
N SER A 131 14.35 -3.87 10.84
CA SER A 131 13.24 -3.08 10.35
C SER A 131 12.07 -2.98 11.32
N ALA A 132 11.86 -3.99 12.16
CA ALA A 132 10.61 -4.14 12.90
C ALA A 132 10.40 -3.00 13.91
N ASN A 133 9.23 -2.35 13.84
CA ASN A 133 8.79 -1.41 14.84
C ASN A 133 8.89 -2.00 16.26
N HIS A 134 9.24 -1.18 17.26
CA HIS A 134 9.50 -1.67 18.62
C HIS A 134 8.29 -2.30 19.32
N TYR A 135 7.06 -2.12 18.85
CA TYR A 135 5.87 -2.83 19.34
C TYR A 135 5.59 -4.16 18.63
N LEU A 136 6.33 -4.47 17.55
CA LEU A 136 6.23 -5.71 16.81
C LEU A 136 7.25 -6.72 17.35
N HIS A 137 6.75 -7.82 17.88
CA HIS A 137 7.56 -8.90 18.46
C HIS A 137 7.66 -10.03 17.45
N LEU A 138 8.89 -10.36 17.06
CA LEU A 138 9.20 -11.49 16.19
C LEU A 138 9.34 -12.78 17.01
N SER A 139 8.96 -13.89 16.40
CA SER A 139 8.99 -15.22 16.99
C SER A 139 9.04 -16.30 15.90
N ARG A 140 9.25 -17.56 16.30
CA ARG A 140 9.36 -18.70 15.37
C ARG A 140 10.43 -18.47 14.30
N GLN A 141 11.66 -18.17 14.74
CA GLN A 141 12.79 -17.91 13.82
C GLN A 141 12.43 -16.81 12.80
N ASP A 142 11.86 -15.71 13.30
CA ASP A 142 11.44 -14.55 12.51
C ASP A 142 10.39 -14.83 11.42
N GLN A 143 9.64 -15.93 11.54
CA GLN A 143 8.54 -16.25 10.61
C GLN A 143 7.20 -15.71 11.09
N GLN A 144 7.09 -15.33 12.37
CA GLN A 144 5.85 -14.81 12.95
C GLN A 144 6.08 -13.47 13.63
N VAL A 145 5.21 -12.51 13.35
CA VAL A 145 5.21 -11.18 13.99
C VAL A 145 3.88 -10.93 14.69
N LYS A 146 3.93 -10.38 15.89
CA LYS A 146 2.74 -9.94 16.64
C LYS A 146 2.90 -8.51 17.14
N HIS A 147 1.84 -7.71 17.00
CA HIS A 147 1.81 -6.37 17.56
C HIS A 147 1.34 -6.40 19.02
N HIS A 148 2.23 -6.05 19.95
CA HIS A 148 1.96 -5.97 21.38
C HIS A 148 1.76 -4.53 21.86
N ARG A 149 1.02 -4.37 22.97
CA ARG A 149 0.89 -3.09 23.69
C ARG A 149 2.20 -2.55 24.26
N LYS A 150 3.11 -3.45 24.63
CA LYS A 150 4.38 -3.10 25.27
C LYS A 150 5.51 -3.20 24.25
N PRO A 151 6.41 -2.21 24.19
CA PRO A 151 7.56 -2.26 23.29
C PRO A 151 8.57 -3.32 23.77
N ARG A 152 9.34 -3.89 22.84
CA ARG A 152 10.44 -4.83 23.13
C ARG A 152 11.70 -4.15 23.64
N GLY A 153 11.85 -2.85 23.39
CA GLY A 153 13.05 -2.07 23.68
C GLY A 153 13.04 -0.74 22.91
N PRO A 154 14.16 0.00 22.91
CA PRO A 154 14.30 1.19 22.09
C PRO A 154 14.24 0.86 20.59
N ALA A 155 13.81 1.83 19.78
CA ALA A 155 13.86 1.75 18.33
C ALA A 155 15.33 1.73 17.85
N GLY A 156 15.65 0.85 16.91
CA GLY A 156 16.91 0.87 16.17
C GLY A 156 16.89 1.92 15.05
N PRO A 157 18.05 2.28 14.48
CA PRO A 157 18.14 3.29 13.41
C PRO A 157 17.34 2.93 12.17
N ASP A 158 17.31 1.65 11.80
CA ASP A 158 16.62 1.15 10.59
C ASP A 158 15.16 0.73 10.84
N SER A 159 14.69 0.87 12.08
CA SER A 159 13.36 0.43 12.47
C SER A 159 12.26 1.39 12.04
N PHE A 160 11.11 0.84 11.65
CA PHE A 160 9.92 1.64 11.37
C PHE A 160 9.38 2.31 12.64
N GLN A 161 9.11 3.61 12.58
CA GLN A 161 8.29 4.30 13.58
C GLN A 161 6.79 4.02 13.37
N LEU A 162 6.41 3.71 12.12
CA LEU A 162 5.09 3.20 11.74
C LEU A 162 4.92 1.76 12.26
N TRP A 163 3.69 1.24 12.34
CA TRP A 163 3.44 -0.13 12.83
C TRP A 163 3.72 -1.19 11.77
N GLN A 164 4.96 -1.18 11.27
CA GLN A 164 5.38 -1.91 10.09
C GLN A 164 6.64 -2.75 10.34
N VAL A 165 6.80 -3.76 9.51
CA VAL A 165 7.98 -4.64 9.42
C VAL A 165 8.14 -5.07 7.96
N GLN A 166 9.38 -5.20 7.48
CA GLN A 166 9.68 -5.77 6.16
C GLN A 166 10.28 -7.18 6.29
N CYS A 167 10.36 -7.91 5.20
CA CYS A 167 11.14 -9.14 5.12
C CYS A 167 12.62 -8.88 4.82
N ALA A 168 13.49 -9.81 5.23
CA ALA A 168 14.92 -9.74 4.95
C ALA A 168 15.25 -9.95 3.45
N GLN A 169 14.37 -10.66 2.73
CA GLN A 169 14.50 -10.95 1.31
C GLN A 169 14.01 -9.79 0.44
N SER A 170 14.65 -9.62 -0.72
CA SER A 170 14.17 -8.74 -1.80
C SER A 170 14.22 -9.44 -3.15
N PHE A 171 13.43 -8.93 -4.09
CA PHE A 171 13.24 -9.53 -5.41
C PHE A 171 13.44 -8.51 -6.51
N GLN A 172 14.26 -8.84 -7.51
CA GLN A 172 14.61 -7.93 -8.61
C GLN A 172 14.33 -8.50 -10.01
N ALA A 173 14.21 -9.82 -10.16
CA ALA A 173 13.87 -10.45 -11.43
C ALA A 173 13.22 -11.82 -11.19
N GLY A 174 12.44 -12.30 -12.17
CA GLY A 174 11.75 -13.59 -12.12
C GLY A 174 10.36 -13.51 -11.48
N ARG A 175 9.82 -14.67 -11.10
CA ARG A 175 8.51 -14.81 -10.45
C ARG A 175 8.68 -15.43 -9.08
N HIS A 176 8.04 -14.83 -8.08
CA HIS A 176 8.16 -15.22 -6.68
C HIS A 176 6.78 -15.32 -6.07
N TYR A 177 6.57 -16.34 -5.25
CA TYR A 177 5.30 -16.52 -4.56
C TYR A 177 5.53 -16.85 -3.09
N TRP A 178 4.69 -16.31 -2.22
CA TRP A 178 4.69 -16.64 -0.81
C TRP A 178 3.29 -16.54 -0.23
N GLU A 179 3.10 -17.17 0.93
CA GLU A 179 1.82 -17.22 1.62
C GLU A 179 1.95 -16.65 3.02
N VAL A 180 0.90 -15.95 3.47
CA VAL A 180 0.86 -15.29 4.77
C VAL A 180 -0.45 -15.62 5.46
N ARG A 181 -0.36 -16.13 6.69
CA ARG A 181 -1.52 -16.33 7.56
C ARG A 181 -1.72 -15.14 8.48
N THR A 182 -2.94 -14.63 8.53
CA THR A 182 -3.36 -13.53 9.40
C THR A 182 -4.20 -14.06 10.56
N SER A 183 -4.08 -13.44 11.75
CA SER A 183 -4.96 -13.79 12.88
C SER A 183 -6.40 -13.28 12.66
N ASN A 184 -6.51 -12.09 12.07
CA ASN A 184 -7.74 -11.35 11.85
C ASN A 184 -7.51 -10.19 10.85
N HIS A 185 -8.54 -9.42 10.54
CA HIS A 185 -8.48 -8.16 9.80
C HIS A 185 -7.62 -7.09 10.48
N SER A 186 -7.53 -5.91 9.84
CA SER A 186 -6.70 -4.77 10.21
C SER A 186 -5.21 -5.09 10.08
N VAL A 187 -4.85 -5.56 8.90
CA VAL A 187 -3.48 -5.81 8.44
C VAL A 187 -3.32 -5.33 7.01
N THR A 188 -2.13 -4.89 6.63
CA THR A 188 -1.78 -4.56 5.24
C THR A 188 -0.62 -5.45 4.82
N LEU A 189 -0.73 -6.09 3.67
CA LEU A 189 0.34 -6.86 3.03
C LEU A 189 0.76 -6.09 1.80
N GLY A 190 2.05 -6.01 1.51
CA GLY A 190 2.51 -5.27 0.34
C GLY A 190 3.93 -5.58 -0.06
N VAL A 191 4.37 -4.86 -1.07
CA VAL A 191 5.77 -4.81 -1.51
C VAL A 191 6.18 -3.36 -1.66
N THR A 192 7.47 -3.09 -1.46
CA THR A 192 8.00 -1.73 -1.55
C THR A 192 9.44 -1.69 -2.04
N TYR A 193 9.79 -0.59 -2.69
CA TYR A 193 11.18 -0.23 -2.94
C TYR A 193 11.90 0.18 -1.64
N PRO A 194 13.25 0.22 -1.62
CA PRO A 194 14.04 0.54 -0.41
C PRO A 194 13.69 1.88 0.26
N GLU A 195 13.18 2.84 -0.51
CA GLU A 195 12.95 4.22 -0.08
C GLU A 195 11.58 4.42 0.61
N LEU A 196 10.91 3.34 1.02
CA LEU A 196 9.72 3.48 1.85
C LEU A 196 10.08 4.26 3.12
N MET A 197 9.34 5.34 3.36
CA MET A 197 9.58 6.19 4.50
C MET A 197 9.34 5.42 5.81
N ARG A 198 10.34 5.41 6.69
CA ARG A 198 10.29 4.72 7.99
C ARG A 198 9.77 5.60 9.13
N HIS A 199 9.89 6.92 8.97
CA HIS A 199 9.51 7.90 9.98
C HIS A 199 8.03 8.25 9.93
N LYS A 200 7.47 8.58 11.10
CA LYS A 200 6.07 8.98 11.24
C LYS A 200 5.96 10.51 11.11
N LEU A 201 5.43 11.00 9.99
CA LEU A 201 5.24 12.44 9.74
C LEU A 201 3.90 13.01 10.21
N GLY A 202 3.03 12.20 10.82
CA GLY A 202 1.68 12.60 11.22
C GLY A 202 0.97 11.53 12.03
N PRO A 203 -0.37 11.55 12.13
CA PRO A 203 -1.11 10.58 12.93
C PRO A 203 -1.13 9.17 12.31
N GLN A 204 -0.87 9.07 11.00
CA GLN A 204 -0.91 7.83 10.25
C GLN A 204 0.07 6.80 10.81
N THR A 205 -0.35 5.53 10.84
CA THR A 205 0.46 4.41 11.32
C THR A 205 0.79 3.41 10.21
N ASP A 206 0.22 3.61 9.02
CA ASP A 206 0.48 2.85 7.80
C ASP A 206 0.71 3.82 6.63
N ASN A 207 1.77 3.59 5.85
CA ASN A 207 2.06 4.29 4.61
C ASN A 207 2.19 3.35 3.39
N ILE A 208 1.93 2.05 3.54
CA ILE A 208 2.02 1.09 2.43
C ILE A 208 0.97 1.48 1.36
N GLY A 209 1.42 1.63 0.12
CA GLY A 209 0.58 2.06 -1.00
C GLY A 209 0.19 3.54 -0.99
N ARG A 210 0.66 4.34 0.00
CA ARG A 210 0.35 5.77 0.08
C ARG A 210 1.23 6.66 -0.80
N GLY A 211 2.31 6.11 -1.32
CA GLY A 211 3.18 6.75 -2.30
C GLY A 211 3.44 5.83 -3.49
N SER A 212 4.20 6.33 -4.47
CA SER A 212 4.54 5.61 -5.69
C SER A 212 5.56 4.48 -5.50
N SER A 213 6.19 4.38 -4.32
CA SER A 213 7.23 3.39 -4.02
C SER A 213 6.73 2.10 -3.37
N SER A 214 5.41 1.94 -3.22
CA SER A 214 4.81 0.74 -2.62
C SER A 214 3.43 0.41 -3.18
N TRP A 215 3.07 -0.86 -3.04
CA TRP A 215 1.77 -1.42 -3.38
C TRP A 215 1.30 -2.27 -2.21
N GLY A 216 0.02 -2.19 -1.85
CA GLY A 216 -0.49 -2.94 -0.71
C GLY A 216 -1.96 -3.33 -0.79
N LEU A 217 -2.29 -4.43 -0.14
CA LEU A 217 -3.63 -4.90 0.12
C LEU A 217 -3.93 -4.76 1.62
N CYS A 218 -4.84 -3.87 1.97
CA CYS A 218 -5.30 -3.64 3.33
C CYS A 218 -6.58 -4.45 3.59
N ILE A 219 -6.53 -5.40 4.53
CA ILE A 219 -7.67 -6.21 4.95
C ILE A 219 -8.39 -5.51 6.11
N GLN A 220 -9.69 -5.26 5.96
CA GLN A 220 -10.56 -4.61 6.93
C GLN A 220 -11.67 -5.58 7.37
N GLU A 221 -12.48 -5.16 8.35
CA GLU A 221 -13.52 -6.02 8.92
C GLU A 221 -14.62 -6.37 7.89
N ASP A 222 -14.96 -5.42 7.03
CA ASP A 222 -16.07 -5.46 6.07
C ASP A 222 -15.61 -5.51 4.60
N GLY A 223 -14.31 -5.60 4.34
CA GLY A 223 -13.78 -5.42 3.00
C GLY A 223 -12.26 -5.52 2.91
N ALA A 224 -11.76 -5.29 1.70
CA ALA A 224 -10.35 -5.02 1.47
C ALA A 224 -10.15 -3.77 0.61
N GLN A 225 -8.95 -3.22 0.66
CA GLN A 225 -8.57 -2.08 -0.18
C GLN A 225 -7.21 -2.32 -0.81
N ALA A 226 -7.14 -2.22 -2.13
CA ALA A 226 -5.89 -2.17 -2.87
C ALA A 226 -5.39 -0.73 -2.92
N TRP A 227 -4.17 -0.48 -2.44
CA TRP A 227 -3.55 0.82 -2.31
C TRP A 227 -2.28 0.94 -3.15
N HIS A 228 -2.21 1.99 -3.96
CA HIS A 228 -0.99 2.43 -4.65
C HIS A 228 -1.05 3.92 -4.93
N ASN A 229 0.09 4.61 -4.83
CA ASN A 229 0.22 6.03 -5.14
C ASN A 229 -0.80 6.95 -4.43
N GLY A 230 -1.23 6.57 -3.23
CA GLY A 230 -2.22 7.33 -2.45
C GLY A 230 -3.67 7.05 -2.83
N GLU A 231 -3.92 6.24 -3.85
CA GLU A 231 -5.25 5.85 -4.29
C GLU A 231 -5.66 4.50 -3.70
N ALA A 232 -6.95 4.37 -3.39
CA ALA A 232 -7.53 3.15 -2.84
C ALA A 232 -8.67 2.64 -3.70
N GLN A 233 -8.54 1.40 -4.18
CA GLN A 233 -9.65 0.67 -4.77
C GLN A 233 -10.30 -0.21 -3.70
N ARG A 234 -11.60 0.00 -3.45
CA ARG A 234 -12.37 -0.89 -2.57
C ARG A 234 -12.65 -2.22 -3.27
N LEU A 235 -12.47 -3.30 -2.53
CA LEU A 235 -12.67 -4.68 -2.96
C LEU A 235 -13.76 -5.34 -2.09
N PRO A 236 -14.40 -6.41 -2.58
CA PRO A 236 -15.29 -7.23 -1.77
C PRO A 236 -14.63 -7.76 -0.49
N GLY A 237 -15.46 -8.23 0.45
CA GLY A 237 -15.00 -8.85 1.68
C GLY A 237 -14.11 -10.06 1.44
N VAL A 238 -12.98 -10.12 2.16
CA VAL A 238 -12.07 -11.25 2.17
C VAL A 238 -12.38 -12.09 3.40
N SER A 239 -12.98 -13.27 3.21
CA SER A 239 -13.30 -14.20 4.30
C SER A 239 -12.10 -15.01 4.77
N GLY A 240 -11.10 -15.18 3.90
CA GLY A 240 -9.90 -15.95 4.14
C GLY A 240 -8.91 -15.28 5.09
N LYS A 241 -8.21 -16.12 5.86
CA LYS A 241 -7.07 -15.72 6.70
C LYS A 241 -5.73 -16.15 6.12
N LEU A 242 -5.74 -16.98 5.09
CA LEU A 242 -4.55 -17.40 4.36
C LEU A 242 -4.52 -16.64 3.03
N LEU A 243 -3.50 -15.81 2.86
CA LEU A 243 -3.34 -14.94 1.71
C LEU A 243 -2.12 -15.37 0.90
N GLY A 244 -2.25 -15.37 -0.42
CA GLY A 244 -1.14 -15.60 -1.35
C GLY A 244 -0.69 -14.28 -1.97
N VAL A 245 0.60 -14.16 -2.24
CA VAL A 245 1.17 -13.04 -3.01
C VAL A 245 2.01 -13.63 -4.13
N ASP A 246 1.63 -13.33 -5.37
CA ASP A 246 2.37 -13.68 -6.58
C ASP A 246 2.98 -12.41 -7.18
N LEU A 247 4.31 -12.36 -7.20
CA LEU A 247 5.09 -11.26 -7.73
C LEU A 247 5.83 -11.73 -8.98
N ASP A 248 5.28 -11.43 -10.15
CA ASP A 248 5.89 -11.68 -11.44
C ASP A 248 6.56 -10.40 -11.95
N LEU A 249 7.87 -10.30 -11.73
CA LEU A 249 8.67 -9.16 -12.17
C LEU A 249 8.94 -9.18 -13.66
N ALA A 250 8.82 -10.35 -14.32
CA ALA A 250 9.03 -10.47 -15.75
C ALA A 250 7.84 -9.89 -16.54
N SER A 251 6.62 -10.15 -16.09
CA SER A 251 5.41 -9.56 -16.68
C SER A 251 4.95 -8.25 -16.03
N GLY A 252 5.58 -7.84 -14.92
CA GLY A 252 5.22 -6.62 -14.20
C GLY A 252 3.89 -6.73 -13.45
N CYS A 253 3.57 -7.92 -12.93
CA CYS A 253 2.32 -8.21 -12.25
C CYS A 253 2.56 -8.52 -10.76
N LEU A 254 1.76 -7.89 -9.89
CA LEU A 254 1.65 -8.24 -8.47
C LEU A 254 0.21 -8.62 -8.17
N THR A 255 -0.04 -9.90 -7.90
CA THR A 255 -1.38 -10.42 -7.61
C THR A 255 -1.49 -10.89 -6.17
N PHE A 256 -2.56 -10.47 -5.51
CA PHE A 256 -2.94 -10.95 -4.18
C PHE A 256 -4.07 -11.97 -4.30
N TYR A 257 -4.03 -13.01 -3.48
CA TYR A 257 -5.02 -14.09 -3.45
C TYR A 257 -5.56 -14.29 -2.03
N SER A 258 -6.82 -14.69 -1.93
CA SER A 258 -7.35 -15.41 -0.77
C SER A 258 -7.26 -16.89 -1.07
N LEU A 259 -6.78 -17.70 -0.13
CA LEU A 259 -6.52 -19.13 -0.33
C LEU A 259 -7.47 -20.02 0.47
N ASP A 260 -8.21 -19.45 1.42
CA ASP A 260 -9.27 -20.12 2.17
C ASP A 260 -10.59 -19.32 2.10
N PRO A 261 -11.77 -19.97 1.99
CA PRO A 261 -11.97 -21.41 1.78
C PRO A 261 -11.62 -21.88 0.35
N GLU A 262 -11.60 -20.98 -0.61
CA GLU A 262 -11.25 -21.25 -2.01
C GLU A 262 -10.17 -20.28 -2.48
N THR A 263 -9.37 -20.71 -3.45
CA THR A 263 -8.35 -19.86 -4.07
C THR A 263 -8.99 -18.89 -5.04
N GLN A 264 -8.93 -17.60 -4.72
CA GLN A 264 -9.50 -16.52 -5.52
C GLN A 264 -8.53 -15.34 -5.63
N PRO A 265 -8.30 -14.79 -6.83
CA PRO A 265 -7.56 -13.54 -6.98
C PRO A 265 -8.38 -12.39 -6.38
N LEU A 266 -7.73 -11.59 -5.55
CA LEU A 266 -8.33 -10.41 -4.92
C LEU A 266 -8.08 -9.15 -5.74
N HIS A 267 -6.84 -8.97 -6.18
CA HIS A 267 -6.42 -7.81 -6.96
C HIS A 267 -5.08 -8.06 -7.64
N THR A 268 -4.90 -7.50 -8.84
CA THR A 268 -3.64 -7.49 -9.58
C THR A 268 -3.25 -6.05 -9.89
N PHE A 269 -2.05 -5.65 -9.44
CA PHE A 269 -1.39 -4.44 -9.89
C PHE A 269 -0.52 -4.74 -11.11
N HIS A 270 -0.51 -3.81 -12.06
CA HIS A 270 0.41 -3.83 -13.19
C HIS A 270 1.37 -2.64 -13.10
N ALA A 271 2.68 -2.92 -13.11
CA ALA A 271 3.71 -1.89 -13.04
C ALA A 271 5.03 -2.38 -13.66
N VAL A 272 5.81 -1.44 -14.19
CA VAL A 272 7.21 -1.71 -14.54
C VAL A 272 8.05 -1.54 -13.27
N PHE A 273 8.42 -2.65 -12.64
CA PHE A 273 9.23 -2.61 -11.42
C PHE A 273 10.70 -2.33 -11.76
N THR A 274 11.23 -1.23 -11.25
CA THR A 274 12.56 -0.72 -11.65
C THR A 274 13.65 -0.94 -10.61
N ARG A 275 13.29 -1.36 -9.40
CA ARG A 275 14.20 -1.57 -8.27
C ARG A 275 13.80 -2.82 -7.48
N PRO A 276 14.69 -3.38 -6.64
CA PRO A 276 14.35 -4.51 -5.79
C PRO A 276 13.14 -4.21 -4.91
N LEU A 277 12.23 -5.18 -4.82
CA LEU A 277 11.03 -5.12 -4.00
C LEU A 277 11.19 -5.96 -2.73
N TYR A 278 10.87 -5.36 -1.60
CA TYR A 278 10.83 -5.99 -0.28
C TYR A 278 9.37 -6.24 0.11
N PRO A 279 8.99 -7.45 0.53
CA PRO A 279 7.73 -7.69 1.20
C PRO A 279 7.65 -6.84 2.48
N VAL A 280 6.53 -6.15 2.67
CA VAL A 280 6.30 -5.23 3.80
C VAL A 280 4.90 -5.38 4.36
N PHE A 281 4.78 -5.23 5.67
CA PHE A 281 3.55 -5.54 6.39
C PHE A 281 3.24 -4.46 7.41
N TRP A 282 1.96 -4.14 7.55
CA TRP A 282 1.41 -3.35 8.65
C TRP A 282 0.43 -4.18 9.46
N LEU A 283 0.43 -4.00 10.78
CA LEU A 283 -0.48 -4.73 11.68
C LEU A 283 -1.03 -3.79 12.76
N LEU A 284 -2.35 -3.85 12.99
CA LEU A 284 -2.96 -3.23 14.17
C LEU A 284 -2.56 -3.95 15.47
N GLU A 285 -2.68 -3.26 16.60
CA GLU A 285 -2.43 -3.84 17.93
C GLU A 285 -3.22 -5.15 18.14
N GLY A 286 -2.54 -6.16 18.66
CA GLY A 286 -3.12 -7.47 18.95
C GLY A 286 -3.28 -8.39 17.75
N ARG A 287 -2.79 -7.98 16.57
CA ARG A 287 -2.78 -8.84 15.36
C ARG A 287 -1.46 -9.58 15.22
N THR A 288 -1.53 -10.73 14.55
CA THR A 288 -0.40 -11.61 14.24
C THR A 288 -0.40 -11.94 12.75
N LEU A 289 0.78 -11.90 12.14
CA LEU A 289 1.05 -12.46 10.81
C LEU A 289 2.07 -13.59 10.93
N THR A 290 1.91 -14.62 10.12
CA THR A 290 2.86 -15.74 10.01
C THR A 290 3.17 -15.98 8.54
N LEU A 291 4.45 -15.90 8.18
CA LEU A 291 4.96 -16.30 6.89
C LEU A 291 4.93 -17.83 6.82
N CYS A 292 4.21 -18.36 5.84
CA CYS A 292 4.13 -19.79 5.63
C CYS A 292 5.39 -20.26 4.91
N HIS A 293 5.94 -21.39 5.36
CA HIS A 293 7.08 -22.04 4.74
C HIS A 293 6.66 -23.38 4.15
N ARG A 294 7.26 -23.74 3.03
CA ARG A 294 7.22 -25.10 2.49
C ARG A 294 8.58 -25.76 2.76
N PRO A 295 8.60 -27.03 3.19
CA PRO A 295 9.86 -27.76 3.32
C PRO A 295 10.59 -27.70 1.97
N GLU A 296 11.85 -27.27 1.98
CA GLU A 296 12.68 -27.42 0.79
C GLU A 296 12.71 -28.91 0.45
N ALA A 297 12.51 -29.23 -0.84
CA ALA A 297 12.74 -30.57 -1.33
C ALA A 297 14.22 -30.89 -1.10
N LYS A 298 14.54 -31.64 -0.04
CA LYS A 298 15.87 -32.20 0.13
C LYS A 298 16.17 -33.03 -1.10
N LEU A 299 17.13 -32.59 -1.91
CA LEU A 299 17.71 -33.44 -2.94
C LEU A 299 18.17 -34.73 -2.27
N PRO A 300 17.86 -35.91 -2.84
CA PRO A 300 18.30 -37.17 -2.26
C PRO A 300 19.83 -37.18 -2.17
N PRO A 301 20.41 -37.63 -1.03
CA PRO A 301 21.85 -37.78 -0.90
C PRO A 301 22.31 -38.88 -1.87
N GLY A 302 22.76 -38.48 -3.05
CA GLY A 302 23.15 -39.38 -4.14
C GLY A 302 23.61 -38.70 -5.43
N LEU A 303 23.54 -37.37 -5.54
CA LEU A 303 24.07 -36.62 -6.69
C LEU A 303 25.12 -35.57 -6.28
N GLN A 304 25.77 -35.78 -5.14
CA GLN A 304 26.80 -34.86 -4.61
C GLN A 304 28.15 -35.57 -4.43
N GLU A 305 28.56 -36.41 -5.39
CA GLU A 305 29.96 -36.82 -5.57
C GLU A 305 30.20 -37.13 -7.06
N ASP A 306 30.76 -36.16 -7.79
CA ASP A 306 31.78 -36.40 -8.83
C ASP A 306 32.29 -35.05 -9.37
N ALA A 307 33.05 -34.34 -8.54
CA ALA A 307 33.90 -33.23 -8.99
C ALA A 307 35.14 -33.08 -8.10
N SER A 308 35.70 -34.21 -7.67
CA SER A 308 36.96 -34.28 -6.92
C SER A 308 37.86 -35.35 -7.53
N GLY A 309 38.11 -35.23 -8.81
CA GLY A 309 39.03 -36.09 -9.54
C GLY A 309 39.50 -35.37 -10.78
N LEU A 310 40.52 -34.52 -10.62
CA LEU A 310 41.57 -34.15 -11.58
C LEU A 310 42.30 -32.88 -11.10
N SER A 311 43.26 -33.04 -10.19
CA SER A 311 44.64 -32.55 -10.31
C SER A 311 45.46 -32.94 -9.09
#